data_AF-A0AAW6T5I4-F1
#
_entry.id   AF-A0AAW6T5I4-F1
#
_cell.length_a   1.000
_cell.length_b   1.000
_cell.length_c   1.000
_cell.angle_alpha   90.00
_cell.angle_beta   90.00
_cell.angle_gamma   90.00
#
_symmetry.space_group_name_H-M   'P 1'
#
loop_
_entity.id
_entity.type
_entity.pdbx_description
1 polymer ?
#
loop_
_entity_poly.entity_id
_entity_poly.type
_entity_poly.pdbx_seq_one_letter_code
_entity_poly.pdbx_strand_id
1 'polypeptide(L)'
;MSAPAARASAHQPPHAPVAARDADSAGVVRDGIRAHAVPAPASGSAANAGVRAWRVVRLHFVNFSTIVIVPWIVLFAIALLSVAVWAVVLSASPVIATAAPLALWSGAVFYLFVYMSVVAVQAMSATFPFALGIGSTRRDYAVGTALAFTLLSAGYGLALTALSVAEEATGGWWLGGRMFATPGLTDGPLLERLVVFFTGLMLFFFVGAVFAAAWLRWRVYGLVALGGALAALFVVLLFGITATGSWPSVIDALVRLGAFGGGLWSLAPTALAAVAAFLLLRRVTPRG
;
A
#
# COMPACT_ATOMS: atom_id res chain seq x y z
N MET A 1 -28.27 -74.04 4.49
CA MET A 1 -27.29 -73.75 3.41
C MET A 1 -26.31 -72.73 3.96
N SER A 2 -25.29 -73.20 4.66
CA SER A 2 -23.93 -73.53 4.19
C SER A 2 -22.94 -72.35 4.33
N ALA A 3 -22.29 -72.36 5.49
CA ALA A 3 -20.87 -72.14 5.80
C ALA A 3 -20.10 -70.84 5.40
N PRO A 4 -19.19 -70.36 6.29
CA PRO A 4 -18.34 -69.18 6.11
C PRO A 4 -16.97 -69.51 5.48
N ALA A 5 -16.30 -68.52 4.88
CA ALA A 5 -14.95 -68.65 4.34
C ALA A 5 -13.92 -67.90 5.20
N ALA A 6 -13.01 -68.68 5.80
CA ALA A 6 -11.80 -68.25 6.47
C ALA A 6 -10.67 -67.98 5.48
N ARG A 7 -9.76 -67.03 5.80
CA ARG A 7 -8.35 -66.99 5.35
C ARG A 7 -7.57 -66.15 6.37
N ALA A 8 -6.85 -66.78 7.29
CA ALA A 8 -5.49 -67.33 7.14
C ALA A 8 -4.43 -66.27 7.48
N SER A 9 -4.00 -66.33 8.74
CA SER A 9 -2.85 -65.69 9.36
C SER A 9 -1.55 -66.03 8.65
N ALA A 10 -0.83 -65.01 8.16
CA ALA A 10 0.53 -65.16 7.67
C ALA A 10 1.52 -65.04 8.84
N HIS A 11 2.34 -66.07 8.96
CA HIS A 11 3.35 -66.33 9.98
C HIS A 11 4.62 -65.52 9.65
N GLN A 12 5.04 -64.63 10.55
CA GLN A 12 6.26 -63.84 10.41
C GLN A 12 7.42 -64.49 11.18
N PRO A 13 8.50 -64.94 10.53
CA PRO A 13 9.65 -65.52 11.23
C PRO A 13 10.54 -64.44 11.87
N PRO A 14 11.24 -64.77 12.98
CA PRO A 14 11.97 -63.79 13.79
C PRO A 14 13.29 -63.33 13.16
N HIS A 15 13.59 -62.04 13.32
CA HIS A 15 14.85 -61.41 12.94
C HIS A 15 16.02 -61.96 13.78
N ALA A 16 17.04 -62.50 13.10
CA ALA A 16 18.33 -62.83 13.72
C ALA A 16 19.21 -61.57 13.84
N PRO A 17 20.01 -61.44 14.92
CA PRO A 17 20.92 -60.30 15.10
C PRO A 17 22.20 -60.48 14.29
N VAL A 18 22.54 -59.50 13.45
CA VAL A 18 23.86 -59.43 12.79
C VAL A 18 24.84 -58.81 13.78
N ALA A 19 25.69 -59.66 14.35
CA ALA A 19 26.84 -59.27 15.15
C ALA A 19 27.96 -58.66 14.27
N ALA A 20 28.64 -57.69 14.87
CA ALA A 20 30.04 -57.29 14.71
C ALA A 20 30.75 -57.64 13.39
N ARG A 21 31.05 -56.61 12.60
CA ARG A 21 32.29 -56.56 11.82
C ARG A 21 33.19 -55.49 12.41
N ASP A 22 34.25 -56.00 13.02
CA ASP A 22 35.40 -55.26 13.51
C ASP A 22 36.11 -54.46 12.40
N ALA A 23 36.67 -53.36 12.88
CA ALA A 23 38.00 -52.84 12.59
C ALA A 23 38.34 -52.33 11.18
N ASP A 24 39.12 -51.23 11.23
CA ASP A 24 40.23 -50.95 10.31
C ASP A 24 39.99 -49.96 9.16
N SER A 25 39.34 -48.82 9.43
CA SER A 25 39.36 -47.67 8.50
C SER A 25 39.66 -46.31 9.16
N ALA A 26 40.10 -46.29 10.41
CA ALA A 26 40.27 -45.06 11.20
C ALA A 26 41.61 -44.31 10.98
N GLY A 27 42.48 -44.73 10.05
CA GLY A 27 43.87 -44.27 9.99
C GLY A 27 44.29 -43.33 8.85
N VAL A 28 43.55 -43.22 7.75
CA VAL A 28 44.15 -42.77 6.46
C VAL A 28 43.66 -41.41 5.94
N VAL A 29 42.69 -40.75 6.58
CA VAL A 29 42.11 -39.49 6.04
C VAL A 29 42.18 -38.34 7.05
N ARG A 30 43.38 -38.00 7.53
CA ARG A 30 43.59 -36.84 8.43
C ARG A 30 44.49 -35.73 7.91
N ASP A 31 45.03 -35.85 6.71
CA ASP A 31 45.79 -34.76 6.09
C ASP A 31 45.16 -34.34 4.76
N GLY A 32 44.57 -33.14 4.72
CA GLY A 32 44.22 -32.52 3.44
C GLY A 32 42.89 -31.78 3.33
N ILE A 33 42.31 -31.21 4.39
CA ILE A 33 41.30 -30.15 4.23
C ILE A 33 41.73 -28.93 5.05
N ARG A 34 42.66 -28.15 4.49
CA ARG A 34 42.74 -26.73 4.85
C ARG A 34 41.45 -26.12 4.34
N ALA A 35 40.49 -25.90 5.25
CA ALA A 35 39.33 -25.08 4.95
C ALA A 35 39.85 -23.72 4.47
N HIS A 36 39.72 -23.46 3.16
CA HIS A 36 39.77 -22.11 2.66
C HIS A 36 38.61 -21.39 3.34
N ALA A 37 38.92 -20.62 4.39
CA ALA A 37 37.98 -19.72 5.00
C ALA A 37 37.49 -18.79 3.89
N VAL A 38 36.29 -19.04 3.37
CA VAL A 38 35.60 -18.11 2.49
C VAL A 38 35.53 -16.81 3.29
N PRO A 39 36.18 -15.72 2.86
CA PRO A 39 36.12 -14.47 3.59
C PRO A 39 34.65 -14.11 3.73
N ALA A 40 34.19 -13.96 4.97
CA ALA A 40 32.82 -13.55 5.27
C ALA A 40 32.54 -12.28 4.45
N PRO A 41 31.42 -12.20 3.72
CA PRO A 41 31.12 -11.03 2.91
C PRO A 41 31.21 -9.80 3.80
N ALA A 42 32.13 -8.90 3.44
CA ALA A 42 32.42 -7.68 4.20
C ALA A 42 31.09 -7.02 4.57
N SER A 43 30.87 -6.82 5.87
CA SER A 43 29.70 -6.13 6.42
C SER A 43 29.61 -4.75 5.75
N GLY A 44 28.70 -4.66 4.77
CA GLY A 44 28.67 -3.55 3.82
C GLY A 44 28.39 -2.21 4.49
N SER A 45 29.30 -1.27 4.25
CA SER A 45 29.16 0.18 4.44
C SER A 45 27.77 0.71 4.09
N ALA A 46 27.37 1.86 4.67
CA ALA A 46 26.14 2.58 4.36
C ALA A 46 25.86 2.77 2.85
N ALA A 47 26.91 2.80 2.02
CA ALA A 47 26.80 2.79 0.56
C ALA A 47 26.01 1.56 0.02
N ASN A 48 26.15 0.41 0.66
CA ASN A 48 25.44 -0.82 0.30
C ASN A 48 23.98 -0.82 0.77
N ALA A 49 23.63 -0.03 1.79
CA ALA A 49 22.24 0.10 2.26
C ALA A 49 21.36 0.87 1.26
N GLY A 50 21.89 1.96 0.69
CA GLY A 50 21.21 2.72 -0.37
C GLY A 50 20.94 1.87 -1.61
N VAL A 51 21.93 1.08 -2.05
CA VAL A 51 21.78 0.16 -3.19
C VAL A 51 20.71 -0.91 -2.92
N ARG A 52 20.63 -1.45 -1.69
CA ARG A 52 19.58 -2.43 -1.33
C ARG A 52 18.19 -1.80 -1.29
N ALA A 53 18.04 -0.62 -0.70
CA ALA A 53 16.77 0.11 -0.71
C ALA A 53 16.32 0.44 -2.15
N TRP A 54 17.23 0.84 -3.03
CA TRP A 54 16.93 1.10 -4.44
C TRP A 54 16.48 -0.15 -5.22
N ARG A 55 17.05 -1.33 -4.91
CA ARG A 55 16.57 -2.60 -5.46
C ARG A 55 15.12 -2.88 -5.06
N VAL A 56 14.74 -2.55 -3.83
CA VAL A 56 13.35 -2.66 -3.36
C VAL A 56 12.45 -1.66 -4.09
N VAL A 57 12.90 -0.43 -4.34
CA VAL A 57 12.15 0.54 -5.19
C VAL A 57 11.89 -0.08 -6.56
N ARG A 58 12.94 -0.56 -7.25
CA ARG A 58 12.80 -1.22 -8.56
C ARG A 58 11.87 -2.42 -8.53
N LEU A 59 11.87 -3.19 -7.44
CA LEU A 59 10.98 -4.33 -7.27
C LEU A 59 9.50 -3.94 -7.28
N HIS A 60 9.14 -2.79 -6.69
CA HIS A 60 7.75 -2.32 -6.75
C HIS A 60 7.35 -2.03 -8.20
N PHE A 61 8.25 -1.48 -9.02
CA PHE A 61 7.98 -1.19 -10.43
C PHE A 61 7.98 -2.41 -11.38
N VAL A 62 8.24 -3.62 -10.89
CA VAL A 62 8.16 -4.84 -11.72
C VAL A 62 6.73 -5.05 -12.23
N ASN A 63 5.72 -4.73 -11.41
CA ASN A 63 4.34 -4.71 -11.85
C ASN A 63 3.89 -3.28 -12.21
N PHE A 64 4.57 -2.68 -13.19
CA PHE A 64 4.26 -1.33 -13.67
C PHE A 64 2.80 -1.21 -14.17
N SER A 65 2.26 -2.28 -14.77
CA SER A 65 0.91 -2.27 -15.31
C SER A 65 -0.15 -2.03 -14.24
N THR A 66 -0.13 -2.80 -13.15
CA THR A 66 -1.13 -2.63 -12.07
C THR A 66 -0.93 -1.33 -11.29
N ILE A 67 0.31 -0.87 -11.12
CA ILE A 67 0.62 0.30 -10.30
C ILE A 67 0.39 1.62 -11.04
N VAL A 68 0.62 1.65 -12.36
CA VAL A 68 0.57 2.87 -13.16
C VAL A 68 -0.54 2.80 -14.19
N ILE A 69 -0.56 1.78 -15.06
CA ILE A 69 -1.45 1.76 -16.22
C ILE A 69 -2.93 1.67 -15.80
N VAL A 70 -3.27 0.69 -14.95
CA VAL A 70 -4.66 0.44 -14.53
C VAL A 70 -5.31 1.66 -13.88
N PRO A 71 -4.74 2.29 -12.83
CA PRO A 71 -5.35 3.47 -12.21
C PRO A 71 -5.59 4.63 -13.19
N TRP A 72 -4.69 4.87 -14.14
CA TRP A 72 -4.90 5.89 -15.17
C TRP A 72 -6.01 5.52 -16.15
N ILE A 73 -6.09 4.27 -16.60
CA ILE A 73 -7.19 3.80 -17.46
C ILE A 73 -8.53 4.01 -16.78
N VAL A 74 -8.66 3.60 -15.50
CA VAL A 74 -9.92 3.77 -14.76
C VAL A 74 -10.23 5.25 -14.54
N LEU A 75 -9.24 6.06 -14.19
CA LEU A 75 -9.43 7.50 -14.01
C LEU A 75 -9.92 8.19 -15.28
N PHE A 76 -9.33 7.88 -16.44
CA PHE A 76 -9.77 8.43 -17.72
C PHE A 76 -11.14 7.91 -18.15
N ALA A 77 -11.48 6.65 -17.85
CA ALA A 77 -12.82 6.13 -18.08
C ALA A 77 -13.87 6.86 -17.23
N ILE A 78 -13.57 7.13 -15.95
CA ILE A 78 -14.45 7.92 -15.08
C ILE A 78 -14.54 9.37 -15.56
N ALA A 79 -13.44 9.95 -16.05
CA ALA A 79 -13.44 11.30 -16.63
C ALA A 79 -14.33 11.38 -17.87
N LEU A 80 -14.18 10.43 -18.80
CA LEU A 80 -15.02 10.35 -19.99
C LEU A 80 -16.49 10.19 -19.64
N LEU A 81 -16.82 9.32 -18.68
CA LEU A 81 -18.19 9.14 -18.20
C LEU A 81 -18.72 10.42 -17.54
N SER A 82 -17.91 11.12 -16.75
CA SER A 82 -18.30 12.38 -16.12
C SER A 82 -18.63 13.45 -17.17
N VAL A 83 -17.78 13.59 -18.19
CA VAL A 83 -18.02 14.50 -19.33
C VAL A 83 -19.31 14.13 -20.08
N ALA A 84 -19.53 12.84 -20.35
CA ALA A 84 -20.75 12.38 -20.99
C ALA A 84 -22.00 12.69 -20.14
N VAL A 85 -21.94 12.46 -18.83
CA VAL A 85 -23.03 12.80 -17.90
C VAL A 85 -23.30 14.31 -17.91
N TRP A 86 -22.27 15.14 -17.84
CA TRP A 86 -22.43 16.60 -17.89
C TRP A 86 -23.08 17.06 -19.21
N ALA A 87 -22.67 16.49 -20.36
CA ALA A 87 -23.27 16.81 -21.64
C ALA A 87 -24.77 16.44 -21.69
N VAL A 88 -25.15 15.27 -21.16
CA VAL A 88 -26.55 14.85 -21.07
C VAL A 88 -27.34 15.76 -20.12
N VAL A 89 -26.79 16.08 -18.95
CA VAL A 89 -27.46 16.97 -17.97
C VAL A 89 -27.69 18.36 -18.56
N LEU A 90 -26.68 18.94 -19.21
CA LEU A 90 -26.75 20.28 -19.80
C LEU A 90 -27.72 20.36 -20.99
N SER A 91 -27.80 19.29 -21.79
CA SER A 91 -28.77 19.21 -22.89
C SER A 91 -30.21 19.02 -22.40
N ALA A 92 -30.41 18.32 -21.28
CA ALA A 92 -31.74 18.10 -20.70
C ALA A 92 -32.25 19.29 -19.88
N SER A 93 -31.36 20.04 -19.22
CA SER A 93 -31.73 21.21 -18.42
C SER A 93 -30.62 22.27 -18.41
N PRO A 94 -30.66 23.23 -19.36
CA PRO A 94 -29.67 24.30 -19.47
C PRO A 94 -29.61 25.21 -18.23
N VAL A 95 -30.70 25.25 -17.44
CA VAL A 95 -30.83 26.07 -16.23
C VAL A 95 -29.94 25.55 -15.09
N ILE A 96 -29.56 24.27 -15.08
CA ILE A 96 -28.70 23.69 -14.03
C ILE A 96 -27.28 24.30 -14.08
N ALA A 97 -26.78 24.65 -15.27
CA ALA A 97 -25.46 25.26 -15.45
C ALA A 97 -25.31 26.60 -14.72
N THR A 98 -26.39 27.38 -14.67
CA THR A 98 -26.39 28.74 -14.11
C THR A 98 -26.85 28.78 -12.65
N ALA A 99 -27.59 27.76 -12.18
CA ALA A 99 -28.17 27.73 -10.85
C ALA A 99 -27.23 27.19 -9.74
N ALA A 100 -26.24 26.35 -10.08
CA ALA A 100 -25.35 25.76 -9.08
C ALA A 100 -23.97 25.39 -9.66
N PRO A 101 -22.92 26.18 -9.41
CA PRO A 101 -21.54 25.86 -9.82
C PRO A 101 -21.01 24.51 -9.29
N LEU A 102 -21.59 24.01 -8.20
CA LEU A 102 -21.30 22.70 -7.61
C LEU A 102 -22.02 21.53 -8.31
N ALA A 103 -23.01 21.79 -9.17
CA ALA A 103 -23.81 20.73 -9.81
C ALA A 103 -23.02 19.88 -10.81
N LEU A 104 -21.91 20.43 -11.34
CA LEU A 104 -21.03 19.73 -12.27
C LEU A 104 -19.70 19.32 -11.63
N TRP A 105 -19.63 19.26 -10.28
CA TRP A 105 -18.49 18.69 -9.59
C TRP A 105 -18.65 17.17 -9.46
N SER A 106 -17.68 16.41 -9.96
CA SER A 106 -17.75 14.94 -10.01
C SER A 106 -17.25 14.27 -8.72
N GLY A 107 -16.26 14.86 -8.03
CA GLY A 107 -15.60 14.23 -6.87
C GLY A 107 -14.82 12.94 -7.19
N ALA A 108 -14.85 12.48 -8.46
CA ALA A 108 -14.28 11.22 -8.90
C ALA A 108 -12.78 11.07 -8.67
N VAL A 109 -12.02 12.17 -8.57
CA VAL A 109 -10.57 12.10 -8.34
C VAL A 109 -10.23 11.40 -7.01
N PHE A 110 -11.16 11.40 -6.04
CA PHE A 110 -11.01 10.70 -4.75
C PHE A 110 -10.80 9.19 -4.91
N TYR A 111 -11.34 8.58 -5.97
CA TYR A 111 -11.09 7.17 -6.32
C TYR A 111 -9.60 6.86 -6.35
N LEU A 112 -8.78 7.75 -6.93
CA LEU A 112 -7.36 7.49 -7.10
C LEU A 112 -6.64 7.38 -5.76
N PHE A 113 -7.00 8.19 -4.77
CA PHE A 113 -6.43 8.14 -3.43
C PHE A 113 -6.70 6.79 -2.77
N VAL A 114 -7.97 6.36 -2.77
CA VAL A 114 -8.36 5.06 -2.19
C VAL A 114 -7.69 3.90 -2.94
N TYR A 115 -7.63 3.99 -4.27
CA TYR A 115 -6.99 2.98 -5.10
C TYR A 115 -5.50 2.83 -4.77
N MET A 116 -4.78 3.93 -4.49
CA MET A 116 -3.37 3.85 -4.09
C MET A 116 -3.15 3.12 -2.76
N SER A 117 -4.09 3.21 -1.81
CA SER A 117 -4.04 2.36 -0.60
C SER A 117 -4.12 0.87 -0.95
N VAL A 118 -4.99 0.51 -1.90
CA VAL A 118 -5.14 -0.88 -2.37
C VAL A 118 -3.86 -1.34 -3.08
N VAL A 119 -3.31 -0.50 -3.95
CA VAL A 119 -2.03 -0.77 -4.63
C VAL A 119 -0.90 -0.95 -3.61
N ALA A 120 -0.83 -0.12 -2.57
CA ALA A 120 0.16 -0.27 -1.51
C ALA A 120 0.05 -1.64 -0.82
N VAL A 121 -1.16 -2.08 -0.50
CA VAL A 121 -1.44 -3.39 0.10
C VAL A 121 -1.00 -4.53 -0.82
N GLN A 122 -1.38 -4.47 -2.10
CA GLN A 122 -1.03 -5.49 -3.10
C GLN A 122 0.48 -5.56 -3.32
N ALA A 123 1.12 -4.41 -3.55
CA ALA A 123 2.54 -4.31 -3.78
C ALA A 123 3.33 -4.85 -2.60
N MET A 124 2.98 -4.47 -1.37
CA MET A 124 3.71 -4.94 -0.19
C MET A 124 3.49 -6.43 0.08
N SER A 125 2.25 -6.90 -0.07
CA SER A 125 1.92 -8.31 0.17
C SER A 125 2.63 -9.24 -0.81
N ALA A 126 2.82 -8.82 -2.06
CA ALA A 126 3.53 -9.59 -3.08
C ALA A 126 5.06 -9.48 -2.96
N THR A 127 5.58 -8.29 -2.68
CA THR A 127 7.04 -8.04 -2.75
C THR A 127 7.77 -8.35 -1.45
N PHE A 128 7.12 -8.31 -0.29
CA PHE A 128 7.78 -8.52 1.00
C PHE A 128 8.41 -9.92 1.15
N PRO A 129 7.70 -11.05 0.88
CA PRO A 129 8.30 -12.38 1.01
C PRO A 129 9.46 -12.58 0.03
N PHE A 130 9.30 -12.08 -1.20
CA PHE A 130 10.35 -12.14 -2.22
C PHE A 130 11.60 -11.36 -1.81
N ALA A 131 11.44 -10.15 -1.27
CA ALA A 131 12.55 -9.33 -0.81
C ALA A 131 13.35 -10.01 0.31
N LEU A 132 12.68 -10.70 1.25
CA LEU A 132 13.36 -11.49 2.27
C LEU A 132 14.07 -12.71 1.67
N GLY A 133 13.48 -13.37 0.68
CA GLY A 133 14.06 -14.53 0.00
C GLY A 133 15.38 -14.23 -0.71
N ILE A 134 15.56 -13.01 -1.24
CA ILE A 134 16.81 -12.58 -1.90
C ILE A 134 17.82 -11.93 -0.93
N GLY A 135 17.62 -12.07 0.38
CA GLY A 135 18.55 -11.59 1.42
C GLY A 135 18.40 -10.11 1.80
N SER A 136 17.30 -9.44 1.46
CA SER A 136 17.04 -8.07 1.93
C SER A 136 16.65 -8.08 3.41
N THR A 137 17.10 -7.07 4.16
CA THR A 137 16.67 -6.92 5.56
C THR A 137 15.29 -6.27 5.65
N ARG A 138 14.57 -6.50 6.75
CA ARG A 138 13.27 -5.84 7.01
C ARG A 138 13.38 -4.31 7.01
N ARG A 139 14.53 -3.78 7.47
CA ARG A 139 14.81 -2.33 7.48
C ARG A 139 15.02 -1.79 6.07
N ASP A 140 15.82 -2.47 5.25
CA ASP A 140 16.06 -2.08 3.86
C ASP A 140 14.76 -2.11 3.04
N TYR A 141 13.91 -3.11 3.29
CA TYR A 141 12.59 -3.18 2.67
C TYR A 141 11.71 -1.99 3.06
N ALA A 142 11.55 -1.72 4.36
CA ALA A 142 10.68 -0.64 4.81
C ALA A 142 11.13 0.75 4.30
N VAL A 143 12.44 1.02 4.28
CA VAL A 143 12.99 2.27 3.73
C VAL A 143 12.78 2.33 2.22
N GLY A 144 13.03 1.24 1.50
CA GLY A 144 12.80 1.17 0.05
C GLY A 144 11.33 1.38 -0.34
N THR A 145 10.40 0.77 0.40
CA THR A 145 8.96 0.96 0.21
C THR A 145 8.53 2.39 0.50
N ALA A 146 9.00 2.98 1.61
CA ALA A 146 8.71 4.38 1.94
C ALA A 146 9.18 5.34 0.84
N LEU A 147 10.38 5.13 0.31
CA LEU A 147 10.91 5.91 -0.81
C LEU A 147 10.09 5.71 -2.09
N ALA A 148 9.75 4.45 -2.42
CA ALA A 148 8.94 4.15 -3.60
C ALA A 148 7.56 4.83 -3.55
N PHE A 149 6.88 4.78 -2.39
CA PHE A 149 5.58 5.44 -2.20
C PHE A 149 5.69 6.95 -2.24
N THR A 150 6.77 7.52 -1.72
CA THR A 150 7.03 8.97 -1.83
C THR A 150 7.21 9.38 -3.29
N LEU A 151 8.00 8.63 -4.07
CA LEU A 151 8.21 8.90 -5.50
C LEU A 151 6.92 8.73 -6.32
N LEU A 152 6.14 7.69 -6.04
CA LEU A 152 4.83 7.49 -6.68
C LEU A 152 3.88 8.64 -6.34
N SER A 153 3.81 9.05 -5.08
CA SER A 153 2.99 10.19 -4.65
C SER A 153 3.41 11.49 -5.35
N ALA A 154 4.70 11.72 -5.54
CA ALA A 154 5.20 12.87 -6.30
C ALA A 154 4.80 12.79 -7.78
N GLY A 155 4.97 11.63 -8.42
CA GLY A 155 4.60 11.44 -9.82
C GLY A 155 3.10 11.61 -10.08
N TYR A 156 2.26 10.98 -9.26
CA TYR A 156 0.81 11.14 -9.34
C TYR A 156 0.36 12.55 -8.97
N GLY A 157 0.96 13.16 -7.94
CA GLY A 157 0.65 14.53 -7.55
C GLY A 157 0.94 15.54 -8.66
N LEU A 158 2.10 15.40 -9.34
CA LEU A 158 2.44 16.23 -10.50
C LEU A 158 1.45 16.02 -11.65
N ALA A 159 1.10 14.77 -11.95
CA ALA A 159 0.17 14.46 -13.04
C ALA A 159 -1.24 15.00 -12.75
N LEU A 160 -1.76 14.83 -11.52
CA LEU A 160 -3.05 15.40 -11.12
C LEU A 160 -3.06 16.92 -11.18
N THR A 161 -1.96 17.55 -10.75
CA THR A 161 -1.79 19.01 -10.83
C THR A 161 -1.79 19.48 -12.28
N ALA A 162 -1.12 18.76 -13.18
CA ALA A 162 -1.14 19.06 -14.61
C ALA A 162 -2.56 18.91 -15.20
N LEU A 163 -3.28 17.85 -14.83
CA LEU A 163 -4.67 17.64 -15.26
C LEU A 163 -5.61 18.71 -14.71
N SER A 164 -5.44 19.18 -13.47
CA SER A 164 -6.27 20.27 -12.92
C SER A 164 -6.03 21.59 -13.66
N VAL A 165 -4.79 21.87 -14.06
CA VAL A 165 -4.48 23.06 -14.89
C VAL A 165 -5.08 22.92 -16.29
N ALA A 166 -4.99 21.74 -16.89
CA ALA A 166 -5.61 21.49 -18.20
C ALA A 166 -7.14 21.61 -18.15
N GLU A 167 -7.77 21.16 -17.07
CA GLU A 167 -9.21 21.32 -16.84
C GLU A 167 -9.60 22.79 -16.74
N GLU A 168 -8.85 23.60 -15.99
CA GLU A 168 -9.10 25.06 -15.90
C GLU A 168 -8.88 25.77 -17.24
N ALA A 169 -7.83 25.41 -17.98
CA ALA A 169 -7.52 25.98 -19.28
C ALA A 169 -8.59 25.66 -20.35
N THR A 170 -9.26 24.52 -20.24
CA THR A 170 -10.37 24.12 -21.12
C THR A 170 -11.73 24.65 -20.66
N GLY A 171 -11.78 25.43 -19.58
CA GLY A 171 -13.03 25.91 -19.00
C GLY A 171 -13.91 24.78 -18.44
N GLY A 172 -13.29 23.73 -17.88
CA GLY A 172 -13.99 22.57 -17.34
C GLY A 172 -14.47 21.61 -18.44
N TRP A 173 -13.54 21.21 -19.32
CA TRP A 173 -13.84 20.32 -20.45
C TRP A 173 -14.93 20.88 -21.37
N TRP A 174 -14.91 22.18 -21.66
CA TRP A 174 -15.91 22.92 -22.46
C TRP A 174 -17.33 22.95 -21.88
N LEU A 175 -17.59 22.24 -20.79
CA LEU A 175 -18.91 22.07 -20.19
C LEU A 175 -19.02 22.76 -18.82
N GLY A 176 -17.96 23.41 -18.34
CA GLY A 176 -17.91 23.99 -17.00
C GLY A 176 -17.84 22.96 -15.87
N GLY A 177 -17.51 21.70 -16.19
CA GLY A 177 -17.40 20.61 -15.23
C GLY A 177 -16.07 20.60 -14.48
N ARG A 178 -16.10 20.14 -13.22
CA ARG A 178 -14.92 20.06 -12.36
C ARG A 178 -14.72 18.63 -11.87
N MET A 179 -13.64 18.00 -12.29
CA MET A 179 -13.23 16.67 -11.81
C MET A 179 -11.87 16.73 -11.11
N PHE A 180 -10.89 17.37 -11.72
CA PHE A 180 -9.52 17.46 -11.20
C PHE A 180 -9.31 18.74 -10.39
N ALA A 181 -9.88 19.86 -10.83
CA ALA A 181 -9.91 21.12 -10.13
C ALA A 181 -11.07 21.12 -9.10
N THR A 182 -10.80 20.58 -7.91
CA THR A 182 -11.81 20.49 -6.84
C THR A 182 -11.97 21.85 -6.14
N PRO A 183 -13.20 22.41 -6.09
CA PRO A 183 -13.48 23.65 -5.36
C PRO A 183 -13.02 23.56 -3.90
N GLY A 184 -12.37 24.60 -3.40
CA GLY A 184 -11.78 24.67 -2.06
C GLY A 184 -10.44 23.95 -1.93
N LEU A 185 -10.16 22.94 -2.76
CA LEU A 185 -8.92 22.14 -2.70
C LEU A 185 -7.84 22.65 -3.64
N THR A 186 -8.25 23.09 -4.84
CA THR A 186 -7.34 23.53 -5.90
C THR A 186 -7.47 25.02 -6.21
N ASP A 187 -8.03 25.85 -5.34
CA ASP A 187 -8.20 27.27 -5.64
C ASP A 187 -6.91 28.09 -5.44
N GLY A 188 -5.92 27.53 -4.72
CA GLY A 188 -4.63 28.17 -4.44
C GLY A 188 -3.60 28.09 -5.58
N PRO A 189 -2.40 28.68 -5.37
CA PRO A 189 -1.24 28.57 -6.26
C PRO A 189 -0.89 27.12 -6.66
N LEU A 190 -0.25 26.96 -7.81
CA LEU A 190 0.10 25.65 -8.37
C LEU A 190 0.91 24.78 -7.39
N LEU A 191 1.82 25.39 -6.62
CA LEU A 191 2.60 24.68 -5.61
C LEU A 191 1.73 24.16 -4.47
N GLU A 192 0.72 24.92 -4.02
CA GLU A 192 -0.19 24.47 -2.97
C GLU A 192 -1.02 23.28 -3.44
N ARG A 193 -1.54 23.34 -4.68
CA ARG A 193 -2.26 22.22 -5.31
C ARG A 193 -1.41 20.96 -5.35
N LEU A 194 -0.17 21.09 -5.80
CA LEU A 194 0.79 20.00 -5.86
C LEU A 194 1.04 19.41 -4.47
N VAL A 195 1.25 20.25 -3.46
CA VAL A 195 1.47 19.81 -2.08
C VAL A 195 0.26 19.05 -1.57
N VAL A 196 -0.96 19.54 -1.78
CA VAL A 196 -2.19 18.87 -1.32
C VAL A 196 -2.36 17.50 -1.98
N PHE A 197 -2.18 17.41 -3.31
CA PHE A 197 -2.25 16.11 -4.00
C PHE A 197 -1.14 15.16 -3.53
N PHE A 198 0.09 15.67 -3.41
CA PHE A 198 1.25 14.91 -2.97
C PHE A 198 1.06 14.34 -1.55
N THR A 199 0.74 15.18 -0.58
CA THR A 199 0.61 14.75 0.82
C THR A 199 -0.63 13.89 1.03
N GLY A 200 -1.72 14.17 0.32
CA GLY A 200 -2.91 13.32 0.31
C GLY A 200 -2.60 11.92 -0.23
N LEU A 201 -1.94 11.81 -1.38
CA LEU A 201 -1.53 10.51 -1.92
C LEU A 201 -0.57 9.77 -0.98
N MET A 202 0.39 10.50 -0.41
CA MET A 202 1.34 9.96 0.56
C MET A 202 0.61 9.35 1.75
N LEU A 203 -0.37 10.06 2.33
CA LEU A 203 -1.21 9.54 3.42
C LEU A 203 -1.85 8.22 3.04
N PHE A 204 -2.53 8.14 1.88
CA PHE A 204 -3.22 6.92 1.46
C PHE A 204 -2.25 5.76 1.19
N PHE A 205 -1.11 6.01 0.55
CA PHE A 205 -0.06 4.99 0.40
C PHE A 205 0.40 4.42 1.75
N PHE A 206 0.66 5.28 2.74
CA PHE A 206 1.12 4.84 4.06
C PHE A 206 0.01 4.20 4.91
N VAL A 207 -1.24 4.64 4.77
CA VAL A 207 -2.39 3.94 5.34
C VAL A 207 -2.47 2.53 4.78
N GLY A 208 -2.40 2.38 3.45
CA GLY A 208 -2.31 1.08 2.78
C GLY A 208 -1.12 0.25 3.29
N ALA A 209 0.03 0.88 3.55
CA ALA A 209 1.21 0.21 4.11
C ALA A 209 0.95 -0.39 5.51
N VAL A 210 0.20 0.31 6.37
CA VAL A 210 -0.20 -0.21 7.70
C VAL A 210 -1.11 -1.43 7.54
N PHE A 211 -2.11 -1.36 6.67
CA PHE A 211 -2.98 -2.50 6.37
C PHE A 211 -2.20 -3.69 5.81
N ALA A 212 -1.25 -3.45 4.90
CA ALA A 212 -0.38 -4.47 4.34
C ALA A 212 0.46 -5.15 5.44
N ALA A 213 1.08 -4.35 6.31
CA ALA A 213 1.89 -4.85 7.41
C ALA A 213 1.06 -5.65 8.43
N ALA A 214 -0.17 -5.21 8.72
CA ALA A 214 -1.12 -5.95 9.55
C ALA A 214 -1.51 -7.30 8.93
N TRP A 215 -1.78 -7.32 7.62
CA TRP A 215 -2.05 -8.55 6.87
C TRP A 215 -0.87 -9.53 6.89
N LEU A 216 0.33 -9.03 6.62
CA LEU A 216 1.58 -9.83 6.64
C LEU A 216 1.85 -10.44 8.02
N ARG A 217 1.44 -9.75 9.10
CA ARG A 217 1.69 -10.17 10.48
C ARG A 217 0.63 -11.11 11.04
N TRP A 218 -0.64 -10.78 10.84
CA TRP A 218 -1.78 -11.41 11.53
C TRP A 218 -2.91 -11.86 10.58
N ARG A 219 -2.71 -11.76 9.27
CA ARG A 219 -3.69 -12.13 8.23
C ARG A 219 -5.03 -11.43 8.48
N VAL A 220 -6.14 -12.14 8.26
CA VAL A 220 -7.51 -11.62 8.39
C VAL A 220 -7.77 -11.05 9.79
N TYR A 221 -7.30 -11.71 10.86
CA TYR A 221 -7.51 -11.24 12.24
C TYR A 221 -6.86 -9.86 12.48
N GLY A 222 -5.69 -9.62 11.88
CA GLY A 222 -5.04 -8.30 11.92
C GLY A 222 -5.86 -7.22 11.25
N LEU A 223 -6.43 -7.53 10.08
CA LEU A 223 -7.29 -6.59 9.35
C LEU A 223 -8.57 -6.28 10.10
N VAL A 224 -9.22 -7.31 10.66
CA VAL A 224 -10.46 -7.13 11.44
C VAL A 224 -10.19 -6.32 12.71
N ALA A 225 -9.10 -6.62 13.44
CA ALA A 225 -8.72 -5.86 14.63
C ALA A 225 -8.35 -4.41 14.32
N LEU A 226 -7.54 -4.18 13.28
CA LEU A 226 -7.14 -2.82 12.86
C LEU A 226 -8.35 -2.02 12.35
N GLY A 227 -9.16 -2.61 11.48
CA GLY A 227 -10.38 -1.99 10.95
C GLY A 227 -11.38 -1.69 12.06
N GLY A 228 -11.59 -2.64 12.98
CA GLY A 228 -12.44 -2.45 14.15
C GLY A 228 -11.93 -1.36 15.08
N ALA A 229 -10.63 -1.28 15.34
CA ALA A 229 -10.03 -0.22 16.16
C ALA A 229 -10.18 1.16 15.49
N LEU A 230 -9.97 1.26 14.18
CA LEU A 230 -10.17 2.51 13.43
C LEU A 230 -11.65 2.92 13.41
N ALA A 231 -12.57 1.97 13.22
CA ALA A 231 -14.00 2.23 13.26
C ALA A 231 -14.46 2.69 14.65
N ALA A 232 -14.00 2.02 15.72
CA ALA A 232 -14.29 2.40 17.09
C ALA A 232 -13.74 3.79 17.42
N LEU A 233 -12.49 4.07 17.02
CA LEU A 233 -11.88 5.39 17.17
C LEU A 233 -12.72 6.47 16.46
N PHE A 234 -13.11 6.22 15.21
CA PHE A 234 -13.92 7.16 14.43
C PHE A 234 -15.26 7.44 15.12
N VAL A 235 -15.96 6.41 15.59
CA VAL A 235 -17.22 6.55 16.33
C VAL A 235 -17.03 7.35 17.63
N VAL A 236 -15.97 7.08 18.40
CA VAL A 236 -15.68 7.81 19.65
C VAL A 236 -15.44 9.30 19.37
N LEU A 237 -14.66 9.65 18.33
CA LEU A 237 -14.45 11.04 17.95
C LEU A 237 -15.76 11.71 17.51
N LEU A 238 -16.52 11.08 16.61
CA LEU A 238 -17.75 11.65 16.07
C LEU A 238 -18.80 11.87 17.17
N PHE A 239 -18.94 10.88 18.05
CA PHE A 239 -19.79 10.96 19.23
C PHE A 239 -19.33 12.06 20.17
N GLY A 240 -18.04 12.17 20.47
CA GLY A 240 -17.49 13.22 21.34
C GLY A 240 -17.76 14.63 20.81
N ILE A 241 -17.56 14.86 19.50
CA ILE A 241 -17.85 16.16 18.86
C ILE A 241 -19.34 16.47 18.92
N THR A 242 -20.19 15.48 18.64
CA THR A 242 -21.64 15.64 18.64
C THR A 242 -22.19 15.87 20.05
N ALA A 243 -21.73 15.09 21.04
CA ALA A 243 -22.17 15.18 22.43
C ALA A 243 -21.75 16.50 23.09
N THR A 244 -20.61 17.08 22.68
CA THR A 244 -20.13 18.38 23.18
C THR A 244 -20.69 19.57 22.41
N GLY A 245 -21.47 19.35 21.34
CA GLY A 245 -21.96 20.42 20.47
C GLY A 245 -20.85 21.19 19.74
N SER A 246 -19.66 20.60 19.59
CA SER A 246 -18.45 21.28 19.10
C SER A 246 -18.36 21.41 17.58
N TRP A 247 -19.41 21.01 16.85
CA TRP A 247 -19.46 21.07 15.38
C TRP A 247 -19.10 22.45 14.79
N PRO A 248 -19.62 23.58 15.30
CA PRO A 248 -19.24 24.91 14.78
C PRO A 248 -17.74 25.16 14.90
N SER A 249 -17.14 24.85 16.05
CA SER A 249 -15.70 25.03 16.29
C SER A 249 -14.86 24.14 15.37
N VAL A 250 -15.29 22.90 15.10
CA VAL A 250 -14.62 21.99 14.18
C VAL A 250 -14.68 22.53 12.74
N ILE A 251 -15.85 22.99 12.30
CA ILE A 251 -16.03 23.57 10.96
C ILE A 251 -15.17 24.82 10.82
N ASP A 252 -15.21 25.73 11.79
CA ASP A 252 -14.38 26.94 11.80
C ASP A 252 -12.88 26.60 11.76
N ALA A 253 -12.44 25.60 12.53
CA ALA A 253 -11.07 25.13 12.50
C ALA A 253 -10.68 24.60 11.11
N LEU A 254 -11.55 23.81 10.46
CA LEU A 254 -11.31 23.28 9.11
C LEU A 254 -11.26 24.38 8.05
N VAL A 255 -12.17 25.36 8.12
CA VAL A 255 -12.18 26.52 7.21
C VAL A 255 -10.91 27.36 7.38
N ARG A 256 -10.49 27.61 8.63
CA ARG A 256 -9.24 28.33 8.92
C ARG A 256 -7.99 27.56 8.49
N LEU A 257 -8.02 26.23 8.60
CA LEU A 257 -6.92 25.37 8.19
C LEU A 257 -6.74 25.40 6.66
N GLY A 258 -7.85 25.46 5.94
CA GLY A 258 -7.88 25.42 4.48
C GLY A 258 -7.32 24.11 3.91
N ALA A 259 -7.37 23.99 2.58
CA ALA A 259 -6.85 22.81 1.89
C ALA A 259 -5.35 22.62 2.06
N PHE A 260 -4.57 23.70 1.95
CA PHE A 260 -3.12 23.65 2.07
C PHE A 260 -2.69 23.26 3.49
N GLY A 261 -3.27 23.91 4.52
CA GLY A 261 -2.98 23.56 5.92
C GLY A 261 -3.42 22.14 6.25
N GLY A 262 -4.58 21.70 5.75
CA GLY A 262 -5.04 20.32 5.89
C GLY A 262 -4.09 19.32 5.21
N GLY A 263 -3.61 19.66 4.02
CA GLY A 263 -2.59 18.91 3.29
C GLY A 263 -1.30 18.75 4.09
N LEU A 264 -0.81 19.81 4.73
CA LEU A 264 0.39 19.73 5.58
C LEU A 264 0.14 18.95 6.88
N TRP A 265 -1.00 19.16 7.53
CA TRP A 265 -1.37 18.42 8.74
C TRP A 265 -1.51 16.92 8.48
N SER A 266 -1.85 16.52 7.25
CA SER A 266 -1.89 15.11 6.85
C SER A 266 -0.52 14.42 6.91
N LEU A 267 0.59 15.17 6.92
CA LEU A 267 1.93 14.60 7.12
C LEU A 267 2.11 13.98 8.51
N ALA A 268 1.43 14.49 9.53
CA ALA A 268 1.50 13.93 10.89
C ALA A 268 0.93 12.49 10.95
N PRO A 269 -0.32 12.20 10.52
CA PRO A 269 -0.81 10.83 10.44
C PRO A 269 -0.04 10.00 9.41
N THR A 270 0.49 10.60 8.35
CA THR A 270 1.38 9.88 7.39
C THR A 270 2.64 9.38 8.07
N ALA A 271 3.32 10.22 8.85
CA ALA A 271 4.51 9.85 9.61
C ALA A 271 4.20 8.78 10.67
N LEU A 272 3.07 8.91 11.37
CA LEU A 272 2.60 7.90 12.32
C LEU A 272 2.31 6.57 11.61
N ALA A 273 1.68 6.59 10.44
CA ALA A 273 1.42 5.40 9.62
C ALA A 273 2.73 4.76 9.13
N ALA A 274 3.70 5.56 8.68
CA ALA A 274 5.03 5.08 8.29
C ALA A 274 5.75 4.36 9.45
N VAL A 275 5.74 4.98 10.64
CA VAL A 275 6.29 4.37 11.85
C VAL A 275 5.53 3.10 12.21
N ALA A 276 4.20 3.13 12.24
CA ALA A 276 3.37 1.96 12.55
C ALA A 276 3.66 0.79 11.59
N ALA A 277 3.72 1.04 10.28
CA ALA A 277 4.07 0.05 9.27
C ALA A 277 5.47 -0.54 9.52
N PHE A 278 6.47 0.30 9.81
CA PHE A 278 7.81 -0.16 10.17
C PHE A 278 7.83 -1.04 11.44
N LEU A 279 7.12 -0.62 12.50
CA LEU A 279 7.05 -1.35 13.76
C LEU A 279 6.28 -2.67 13.66
N LEU A 280 5.32 -2.76 12.74
CA LEU A 280 4.62 -4.00 12.41
C LEU A 280 5.54 -4.95 11.62
N LEU A 281 6.23 -4.44 10.60
CA LEU A 281 7.14 -5.22 9.75
C LEU A 281 8.33 -5.80 10.54
N ARG A 282 8.95 -5.05 11.45
CA ARG A 282 10.11 -5.54 12.24
C ARG A 282 9.81 -6.83 13.01
N ARG A 283 8.55 -7.04 13.39
CA ARG A 283 8.10 -8.18 14.19
C ARG A 283 7.53 -9.35 13.37
N VAL A 284 7.51 -9.27 12.02
CA VAL A 284 6.99 -10.35 11.17
C VAL A 284 7.89 -11.58 11.26
N THR A 285 7.39 -12.66 11.85
CA THR A 285 8.06 -13.96 11.92
C THR A 285 7.81 -14.74 10.62
N PRO A 286 8.85 -15.20 9.90
CA PRO A 286 8.68 -16.14 8.80
C PRO A 286 8.04 -17.40 9.36
N ARG A 287 6.84 -17.75 8.89
CA ARG A 287 6.28 -19.08 9.09
C ARG A 287 6.19 -19.67 7.69
N GLY A 288 7.07 -20.65 7.45
CA GLY A 288 7.09 -21.46 6.24
C GLY A 288 5.84 -22.32 6.13
#